data_AF-A0A679JVY8-F1
#
_entry.id   AF-A0A679JVY8-F1
#
_cell.length_a   1.000
_cell.length_b   1.000
_cell.length_c   1.000
_cell.angle_alpha   90.00
_cell.angle_beta   90.00
_cell.angle_gamma   90.00
#
_symmetry.space_group_name_H-M   'P 1'
#
loop_
_entity.id
_entity.type
_entity.pdbx_description
1 polymer ?
#
loop_
_entity_poly.entity_id
_entity_poly.type
_entity_poly.pdbx_seq_one_letter_code
_entity_poly.pdbx_strand_id
1 'polypeptide(L)'
;MFALRRNATPSMLSERGRRALLGIVENIEAAQDFVVGLRLDEFSTDRRNLYAVTRCLEIVSEASRRVDAGTRERHPHIAWRQIANAGNVYRHEYDIVSPGMIWRTVQEDLPDLLIVCGAELTRSPGGS
;
A
#
# COMPACT_ATOMS: atom_id res chain seq x y z
N MET A 1 31.60 -22.72 19.01
CA MET A 1 30.26 -23.26 18.73
C MET A 1 29.58 -22.31 17.75
N PHE A 2 29.82 -22.49 16.45
CA PHE A 2 29.28 -21.61 15.40
C PHE A 2 27.80 -21.95 15.18
N ALA A 3 26.91 -21.01 15.50
CA ALA A 3 25.52 -21.10 15.10
C ALA A 3 25.43 -20.95 13.58
N LEU A 4 25.00 -22.01 12.90
CA LEU A 4 24.66 -22.01 11.48
C LEU A 4 23.68 -20.86 11.21
N ARG A 5 24.14 -19.84 10.47
CA ARG A 5 23.23 -18.90 9.80
C ARG A 5 22.33 -19.75 8.91
N ARG A 6 21.03 -19.80 9.23
CA ARG A 6 20.02 -20.32 8.31
C ARG A 6 20.09 -19.44 7.07
N ASN A 7 20.63 -19.97 5.98
CA ASN A 7 20.46 -19.37 4.67
C ASN A 7 18.95 -19.34 4.39
N ALA A 8 18.32 -18.18 4.56
CA ALA A 8 16.98 -17.96 4.07
C ALA A 8 17.06 -18.15 2.55
N THR A 9 16.41 -19.19 2.04
CA THR A 9 16.14 -19.35 0.62
C THR A 9 15.59 -18.03 0.07
N PRO A 10 15.93 -17.60 -1.16
CA PRO A 10 15.25 -16.48 -1.79
C PRO A 10 13.79 -16.89 -1.99
N SER A 11 12.95 -16.58 -0.99
CA SER A 11 11.57 -17.02 -0.94
C SER A 11 10.82 -16.41 -2.12
N MET A 12 10.26 -17.27 -2.98
CA MET A 12 9.20 -16.88 -3.89
C MET A 12 8.07 -16.22 -3.09
N LEU A 13 7.42 -15.21 -3.67
CA LEU A 13 6.19 -14.66 -3.14
C LEU A 13 5.16 -15.79 -3.03
N SER A 14 4.50 -15.90 -1.86
CA SER A 14 3.35 -16.79 -1.73
C SER A 14 2.21 -16.30 -2.61
N GLU A 15 1.29 -17.17 -3.02
CA GLU A 15 0.11 -16.75 -3.79
C GLU A 15 -0.74 -15.72 -3.01
N ARG A 16 -0.74 -15.82 -1.67
CA ARG A 16 -1.36 -14.82 -0.79
C ARG A 16 -0.61 -13.48 -0.85
N GLY A 17 0.72 -13.51 -0.76
CA GLY A 17 1.57 -12.32 -0.84
C GLY A 17 1.48 -11.64 -2.20
N ARG A 18 1.47 -12.42 -3.29
CA ARG A 18 1.30 -11.91 -4.66
C ARG A 18 -0.04 -11.19 -4.83
N ARG A 19 -1.15 -11.80 -4.40
CA ARG A 19 -2.48 -11.16 -4.42
C ARG A 19 -2.54 -9.91 -3.53
N ALA A 20 -1.85 -9.92 -2.40
CA ALA A 20 -1.74 -8.75 -1.54
C ALA A 20 -1.05 -7.58 -2.26
N LEU A 21 0.11 -7.84 -2.89
CA LEU A 21 0.84 -6.81 -3.64
C LEU A 21 0.04 -6.29 -4.84
N LEU A 22 -0.63 -7.17 -5.60
CA LEU A 22 -1.53 -6.76 -6.69
C LEU A 22 -2.65 -5.85 -6.18
N GLY A 23 -3.33 -6.25 -5.10
CA GLY A 23 -4.41 -5.44 -4.52
C GLY A 23 -3.92 -4.07 -4.02
N ILE A 24 -2.68 -3.96 -3.54
CA ILE A 24 -2.06 -2.67 -3.21
C ILE A 24 -1.85 -1.84 -4.47
N VAL A 25 -1.15 -2.39 -5.48
CA VAL A 25 -0.81 -1.68 -6.72
C VAL A 25 -2.07 -1.17 -7.42
N GLU A 26 -3.03 -2.06 -7.70
CA GLU A 26 -4.26 -1.74 -8.42
C GLU A 26 -5.07 -0.63 -7.72
N ASN A 27 -5.09 -0.62 -6.38
CA ASN A 27 -5.85 0.38 -5.63
C ASN A 27 -5.09 1.69 -5.43
N ILE A 28 -3.75 1.67 -5.42
CA ILE A 28 -2.99 2.92 -5.47
C ILE A 28 -3.19 3.58 -6.83
N GLU A 29 -3.06 2.83 -7.93
CA GLU A 29 -3.25 3.35 -9.28
C GLU A 29 -4.67 3.91 -9.45
N ALA A 30 -5.70 3.17 -9.02
CA ALA A 30 -7.07 3.67 -9.04
C ALA A 30 -7.26 4.94 -8.20
N ALA A 31 -6.66 5.02 -7.00
CA ALA A 31 -6.73 6.22 -6.17
C ALA A 31 -6.08 7.43 -6.85
N GLN A 32 -4.96 7.24 -7.53
CA GLN A 32 -4.29 8.27 -8.31
C GLN A 32 -5.15 8.70 -9.50
N ASP A 33 -5.73 7.75 -10.24
CA ASP A 33 -6.61 8.02 -11.39
C ASP A 33 -7.85 8.85 -11.00
N PHE A 34 -8.47 8.58 -9.86
CA PHE A 34 -9.61 9.37 -9.37
C PHE A 34 -9.28 10.82 -9.06
N VAL A 35 -8.00 11.14 -8.82
CA VAL A 35 -7.55 12.51 -8.50
C VAL A 35 -6.82 13.20 -9.64
N VAL A 36 -6.60 12.51 -10.77
CA VAL A 36 -5.93 13.09 -11.95
C VAL A 36 -6.66 14.34 -12.41
N GLY A 37 -5.89 15.43 -12.56
CA GLY A 37 -6.40 16.71 -13.07
C GLY A 37 -7.22 17.52 -12.08
N LEU A 38 -7.45 17.03 -10.86
CA LEU A 38 -8.11 17.77 -9.80
C LEU A 38 -7.09 18.62 -9.02
N ARG A 39 -7.58 19.72 -8.46
CA ARG A 39 -6.93 20.44 -7.35
C ARG A 39 -7.55 20.02 -6.02
N LEU A 40 -6.86 20.29 -4.93
CA LEU A 40 -7.32 19.90 -3.59
C LEU A 40 -8.71 20.48 -3.24
N ASP A 41 -9.00 21.72 -3.61
CA ASP A 41 -10.30 22.36 -3.36
C ASP A 41 -11.44 21.73 -4.18
N GLU A 42 -11.15 21.32 -5.42
CA GLU A 42 -12.09 20.56 -6.26
C GLU A 42 -12.35 19.19 -5.65
N PHE A 43 -11.28 18.45 -5.32
CA PHE A 43 -11.39 17.14 -4.65
C PHE A 43 -12.13 17.22 -3.31
N SER A 44 -11.91 18.28 -2.53
CA SER A 44 -12.54 18.46 -1.21
C SER A 44 -14.06 18.62 -1.27
N THR A 45 -14.59 18.99 -2.43
CA THR A 45 -16.04 19.14 -2.65
C THR A 45 -16.63 18.01 -3.49
N ASP A 46 -15.79 17.18 -4.11
CA ASP A 46 -16.19 16.01 -4.89
C ASP A 46 -16.39 14.77 -4.00
N ARG A 47 -17.62 14.62 -3.51
CA ARG A 47 -18.02 13.47 -2.68
C ARG A 47 -17.75 12.13 -3.37
N ARG A 48 -17.91 12.04 -4.69
CA ARG A 48 -17.76 10.77 -5.41
C ARG A 48 -16.30 10.32 -5.37
N ASN A 49 -15.39 11.22 -5.71
CA ASN A 49 -13.96 10.91 -5.69
C ASN A 49 -13.44 10.73 -4.26
N LEU A 50 -13.95 11.48 -3.27
CA LEU A 50 -13.63 11.24 -1.86
C LEU A 50 -13.97 9.80 -1.43
N TYR A 51 -15.18 9.33 -1.70
CA TYR A 51 -15.57 7.95 -1.35
C TYR A 51 -14.78 6.91 -2.15
N ALA A 52 -14.53 7.14 -3.44
CA ALA A 52 -13.77 6.22 -4.28
C ALA A 52 -12.33 6.05 -3.78
N VAL A 53 -11.63 7.17 -3.54
CA VAL A 53 -10.26 7.17 -3.01
C VAL A 53 -10.20 6.56 -1.62
N THR A 54 -11.13 6.92 -0.72
CA THR A 54 -11.19 6.34 0.63
C THR A 54 -11.30 4.81 0.56
N ARG A 55 -12.15 4.30 -0.33
CA ARG A 55 -12.29 2.85 -0.52
C ARG A 55 -11.01 2.19 -1.01
N CYS A 56 -10.29 2.81 -1.94
CA CYS A 56 -8.98 2.33 -2.39
C CYS A 56 -8.00 2.25 -1.21
N LEU A 57 -7.94 3.28 -0.36
CA LEU A 57 -7.04 3.32 0.80
C LEU A 57 -7.37 2.24 1.83
N GLU A 58 -8.66 1.93 2.06
CA GLU A 58 -9.07 0.80 2.90
C GLU A 58 -8.57 -0.55 2.36
N ILE A 59 -8.66 -0.75 1.04
CA ILE A 59 -8.21 -1.98 0.39
C ILE A 59 -6.69 -2.11 0.45
N VAL A 60 -5.95 -1.03 0.19
CA VAL A 60 -4.48 -0.97 0.35
C VAL A 60 -4.09 -1.36 1.78
N SER A 61 -4.78 -0.78 2.77
CA SER A 61 -4.55 -1.09 4.19
C SER A 61 -4.79 -2.58 4.48
N GLU A 62 -5.89 -3.16 4.01
CA GLU A 62 -6.20 -4.57 4.25
C GLU A 62 -5.26 -5.53 3.53
N ALA A 63 -4.89 -5.21 2.29
CA ALA A 63 -3.93 -5.98 1.52
C ALA A 63 -2.53 -5.96 2.20
N SER A 64 -2.11 -4.82 2.75
CA SER A 64 -0.82 -4.69 3.44
C SER A 64 -0.62 -5.66 4.61
N ARG A 65 -1.70 -6.05 5.31
CA ARG A 65 -1.67 -7.06 6.40
C ARG A 65 -1.25 -8.45 5.92
N ARG A 66 -1.40 -8.71 4.62
CA ARG A 66 -1.20 -10.03 4.00
C ARG A 66 0.10 -10.13 3.22
N VAL A 67 0.88 -9.05 3.18
CA VAL A 67 2.22 -9.03 2.56
C VAL A 67 3.14 -9.97 3.33
N ASP A 68 3.89 -10.79 2.59
CA ASP A 68 4.81 -11.77 3.16
C ASP A 68 5.86 -11.10 4.06
N ALA A 69 6.29 -11.81 5.11
CA ALA A 69 7.31 -11.28 6.04
C ALA A 69 8.61 -10.93 5.31
N GLY A 70 9.08 -11.79 4.39
CA GLY A 70 10.31 -11.53 3.64
C GLY A 70 10.26 -10.27 2.78
N THR A 71 9.09 -9.90 2.24
CA THR A 71 8.93 -8.62 1.52
C THR A 71 9.01 -7.44 2.48
N ARG A 72 8.35 -7.52 3.65
CA ARG A 72 8.42 -6.47 4.67
C ARG A 72 9.83 -6.28 5.22
N GLU A 73 10.56 -7.38 5.43
CA GLU A 73 11.95 -7.38 5.91
C GLU A 73 12.92 -6.76 4.90
N ARG A 74 12.68 -6.94 3.59
CA ARG A 74 13.48 -6.30 2.53
C ARG A 74 13.26 -4.80 2.43
N HIS A 75 12.07 -4.33 2.81
CA HIS A 75 11.67 -2.93 2.69
C HIS A 75 11.26 -2.34 4.05
N PRO A 76 12.20 -2.21 5.01
CA PRO A 76 11.90 -1.75 6.36
C PRO A 76 11.60 -0.24 6.46
N HIS A 77 11.92 0.53 5.42
CA HIS A 77 11.59 1.96 5.32
C HIS A 77 10.09 2.19 5.11
N ILE A 78 9.40 1.24 4.49
CA ILE A 78 7.94 1.27 4.37
C ILE A 78 7.33 0.99 5.75
N ALA A 79 6.48 1.90 6.21
CA ALA A 79 5.81 1.81 7.50
C ALA A 79 4.63 0.82 7.46
N TRP A 80 4.89 -0.46 7.15
CA TRP A 80 3.87 -1.52 6.97
C TRP A 80 2.83 -1.58 8.09
N ARG A 81 3.26 -1.38 9.34
CA ARG A 81 2.35 -1.37 10.49
C ARG A 81 1.39 -0.18 10.47
N GLN A 82 1.87 0.99 10.07
CA GLN A 82 1.04 2.19 9.96
C GLN A 82 0.05 2.05 8.81
N ILE A 83 0.49 1.56 7.65
CA ILE A 83 -0.38 1.30 6.49
C ILE A 83 -1.48 0.30 6.85
N ALA A 84 -1.13 -0.79 7.55
CA ALA A 84 -2.13 -1.73 8.06
C ALA A 84 -3.10 -1.04 9.02
N ASN A 85 -2.64 -0.17 9.92
CA ASN A 85 -3.53 0.50 10.87
C ASN A 85 -4.41 1.60 10.24
N ALA A 86 -4.00 2.21 9.13
CA ALA A 86 -4.72 3.32 8.49
C ALA A 86 -6.18 2.99 8.11
N GLY A 87 -6.47 1.74 7.72
CA GLY A 87 -7.82 1.29 7.42
C GLY A 87 -8.78 1.29 8.62
N ASN A 88 -8.28 1.37 9.85
CA ASN A 88 -9.14 1.60 11.01
C ASN A 88 -9.57 3.07 11.09
N VAL A 89 -8.67 4.00 10.75
CA VAL A 89 -8.97 5.44 10.72
C VAL A 89 -10.07 5.71 9.68
N TYR A 90 -9.92 5.18 8.46
CA TYR A 90 -10.92 5.38 7.41
C TYR A 90 -12.29 4.75 7.70
N ARG A 91 -12.36 3.69 8.52
CA ARG A 91 -13.62 2.99 8.84
C ARG A 91 -14.29 3.48 10.12
N HIS A 92 -13.53 3.86 11.14
CA HIS A 92 -14.03 4.12 12.49
C HIS A 92 -13.84 5.56 12.95
N GLU A 93 -12.92 6.29 12.33
CA GLU A 93 -12.60 7.68 12.63
C GLU A 93 -12.86 8.55 11.39
N TYR A 94 -13.82 8.13 10.53
CA TYR A 94 -14.11 8.79 9.26
C TYR A 94 -14.59 10.24 9.42
N ASP A 95 -15.09 10.59 10.61
CA ASP A 95 -15.55 11.92 10.98
C ASP A 95 -14.40 12.92 11.17
N ILE A 96 -13.18 12.44 11.48
CA ILE A 96 -11.98 13.27 11.60
C ILE A 96 -11.07 13.20 10.36
N VAL A 97 -11.34 12.30 9.41
CA VAL A 97 -10.60 12.21 8.15
C VAL A 97 -10.99 13.39 7.26
N SER A 98 -10.04 14.32 7.08
CA SER A 98 -10.23 15.46 6.17
C SER A 98 -9.86 15.10 4.73
N PRO A 99 -10.52 15.70 3.72
CA PRO A 99 -10.10 15.60 2.32
C PRO A 99 -8.62 15.91 2.10
N GLY A 100 -8.07 16.87 2.84
CA GLY A 100 -6.65 17.23 2.77
C GLY A 100 -5.72 16.12 3.26
N MET A 101 -6.14 15.34 4.27
CA MET A 101 -5.38 14.16 4.70
C MET A 101 -5.38 13.09 3.62
N ILE A 102 -6.55 12.76 3.05
CA ILE A 102 -6.68 11.78 1.96
C ILE A 102 -5.83 12.19 0.76
N TRP A 103 -5.93 13.46 0.35
CA TRP A 103 -5.15 14.02 -0.74
C TRP A 103 -3.65 13.87 -0.52
N ARG A 104 -3.16 14.23 0.67
CA ARG A 104 -1.75 14.06 1.03
C ARG A 104 -1.32 12.61 0.92
N THR A 105 -2.10 11.67 1.48
CA THR A 105 -1.78 10.25 1.41
C THR A 105 -1.59 9.80 -0.04
N VAL A 106 -2.50 10.18 -0.94
CA VAL A 106 -2.43 9.80 -2.37
C VAL A 106 -1.21 10.40 -3.07
N GLN A 107 -0.87 11.65 -2.78
CA GLN A 107 0.19 12.37 -3.49
C GLN A 107 1.59 12.13 -2.93
N GLU A 108 1.71 11.92 -1.62
CA GLU A 108 3.00 11.89 -0.91
C GLU A 108 3.36 10.49 -0.39
N ASP A 109 2.39 9.74 0.16
CA ASP A 109 2.68 8.47 0.85
C ASP A 109 2.58 7.24 -0.08
N LEU A 110 1.56 7.20 -0.96
CA LEU A 110 1.34 6.06 -1.85
C LEU A 110 2.42 5.82 -2.92
N PRO A 111 3.10 6.84 -3.50
CA PRO A 111 4.07 6.60 -4.58
C PRO A 111 5.22 5.66 -4.20
N ASP A 112 5.77 5.79 -3.00
CA ASP A 112 6.88 4.92 -2.55
C ASP A 112 6.40 3.47 -2.35
N LEU A 113 5.20 3.30 -1.78
CA LEU A 113 4.58 1.99 -1.63
C LEU A 113 4.30 1.32 -2.99
N LEU A 114 3.83 2.09 -3.98
CA LEU A 114 3.58 1.58 -5.34
C LEU A 114 4.86 1.05 -5.98
N ILE A 115 5.95 1.81 -5.90
CA ILE A 115 7.26 1.43 -6.45
C ILE A 115 7.74 0.13 -5.81
N VAL A 116 7.71 0.05 -4.48
CA VAL A 116 8.16 -1.14 -3.74
C VAL A 116 7.32 -2.37 -4.10
N CYS A 117 5.99 -2.24 -4.10
CA CYS A 117 5.10 -3.36 -4.40
C CYS A 117 5.22 -3.82 -5.86
N GLY A 118 5.34 -2.90 -6.82
CA GLY A 118 5.56 -3.23 -8.23
C GLY A 118 6.91 -3.92 -8.48
N ALA A 119 7.97 -3.45 -7.83
CA ALA A 119 9.29 -4.09 -7.92
C ALA A 119 9.26 -5.52 -7.36
N GLU A 120 8.56 -5.75 -6.24
CA GLU A 120 8.43 -7.09 -5.66
C GLU A 120 7.60 -8.04 -6.54
N LEU A 121 6.59 -7.55 -7.27
CA LEU A 121 5.81 -8.36 -8.21
C LEU A 121 6.61 -8.83 -9.43
N THR A 122 7.59 -8.03 -9.88
CA THR A 122 8.44 -8.32 -11.04
C THR A 122 9.72 -9.06 -10.67
N ARG A 123 10.02 -9.15 -9.37
CA ARG A 123 11.22 -9.82 -8.85
C ARG A 123 11.17 -11.32 -9.16
N SER A 124 12.04 -11.77 -10.07
CA SER A 124 12.26 -13.20 -10.28
C SER A 124 12.91 -13.84 -9.05
N PRO A 125 12.58 -15.11 -8.72
CA PRO A 125 13.26 -15.82 -7.66
C PRO A 125 14.70 -16.14 -8.09
N GLY A 126 15.64 -15.26 -7.74
CA GLY A 126 17.09 -15.45 -7.93
C GLY A 126 17.52 -15.47 -9.40
N GLY A 127 17.96 -14.32 -9.91
CA GLY A 127 18.71 -14.25 -11.16
C GLY A 127 20.22 -14.27 -10.88
N SER A 128 20.83 -15.41 -11.25
CA SER A 128 22.27 -15.69 -11.51
C SER A 128 23.30 -15.44 -10.41
#